data_AF-A0A1F4HGZ6-F1
#
_entry.id   AF-A0A1F4HGZ6-F1
#
_cell.length_a   1.000
_cell.length_b   1.000
_cell.length_c   1.000
_cell.angle_alpha   90.00
_cell.angle_beta   90.00
_cell.angle_gamma   90.00
#
_symmetry.space_group_name_H-M   'P 1'
#
loop_
_entity.id
_entity.type
_entity.pdbx_description
1 polymer ?
#
loop_
_entity_poly.entity_id
_entity_poly.type
_entity_poly.pdbx_seq_one_letter_code
_entity_poly.pdbx_strand_id
1 'polypeptide(L)' 'MSGLNRGRYTVQVDGPWRLYARICPPGWEMVGTIQRGLEIGALGKSPAGIYAQINAGDVRSLDQRKVGAAIQSSNAPA' A
#
# COMPACT_ATOMS: atom_id res chain seq x y z
N MET A 1 -24.89 12.36 8.82
CA MET A 1 -23.47 12.35 9.22
C MET A 1 -22.91 10.95 8.99
N SER A 2 -22.16 10.72 7.91
CA SER A 2 -21.40 9.47 7.72
C SER A 2 -20.41 9.60 6.54
N GLY A 3 -19.51 10.58 6.66
CA GLY A 3 -18.30 10.67 5.85
C GLY A 3 -17.19 9.78 6.40
N LEU A 4 -17.44 8.47 6.54
CA LEU A 4 -16.43 7.51 6.99
C LEU A 4 -15.31 7.45 5.94
N ASN A 5 -14.20 8.16 6.16
CA ASN A 5 -12.82 7.83 5.79
C ASN A 5 -12.54 7.05 4.47
N ARG A 6 -13.38 7.17 3.44
CA ARG A 6 -13.28 6.41 2.18
C ARG A 6 -11.98 6.66 1.41
N GLY A 7 -11.24 7.69 1.78
CA GLY A 7 -9.98 8.08 1.15
C GLY A 7 -8.71 7.87 1.97
N ARG A 8 -8.77 7.37 3.21
CA ARG A 8 -7.56 7.24 4.04
C ARG A 8 -6.84 5.93 3.72
N TYR A 9 -5.54 6.03 3.44
CA TYR A 9 -4.66 4.88 3.38
C TYR A 9 -3.97 4.72 4.73
N THR A 10 -3.92 3.50 5.22
CA THR A 10 -3.05 3.12 6.34
C THR A 10 -1.94 2.27 5.76
N VAL A 11 -0.70 2.65 6.00
CA VAL A 11 0.48 1.90 5.55
C VAL A 11 1.20 1.35 6.76
N GLN A 12 1.68 0.13 6.65
CA GLN A 12 2.67 -0.43 7.55
C GLN A 12 3.91 -0.75 6.72
N VAL A 13 4.93 0.10 6.86
CA VAL A 13 6.25 -0.14 6.25
C VAL A 13 6.86 -1.40 6.84
N ASP A 14 7.51 -2.21 6.01
CA ASP A 14 8.04 -3.54 6.33
C ASP A 14 7.00 -4.53 6.86
N GLY A 15 5.70 -4.22 6.68
CA GLY A 15 4.60 -5.10 7.01
C GLY A 15 4.63 -6.42 6.21
N PRO A 16 3.90 -7.45 6.66
CA PRO A 16 3.96 -8.81 6.12
C PRO A 16 3.26 -8.95 4.76
N TRP A 17 3.82 -8.33 3.72
CA TRP A 17 3.24 -8.25 2.38
C TRP A 17 3.00 -9.62 1.72
N ARG A 18 3.79 -10.63 2.09
CA ARG A 18 3.68 -12.00 1.57
C ARG A 18 2.35 -12.68 1.91
N LEU A 19 1.61 -12.17 2.90
CA LEU A 19 0.24 -12.64 3.19
C LEU A 19 -0.75 -12.29 2.08
N TYR A 20 -0.47 -11.22 1.32
CA TYR A 20 -1.40 -10.69 0.31
C TYR A 20 -0.90 -10.90 -1.12
N ALA A 21 0.42 -10.97 -1.32
CA ALA A 21 1.04 -11.26 -2.61
C ALA A 21 2.02 -12.43 -2.50
N ARG A 22 1.75 -13.52 -3.23
CA ARG A 22 2.63 -14.71 -3.27
C ARG A 22 3.91 -14.48 -4.06
N ILE A 23 3.81 -13.67 -5.12
CA ILE A 23 4.89 -13.39 -6.06
C ILE A 23 5.21 -11.90 -5.96
N CYS A 24 6.50 -11.57 -5.85
CA CYS A 24 6.98 -10.23 -6.09
C CYS A 24 7.14 -10.05 -7.61
N PRO A 25 6.38 -9.14 -8.26
CA PRO A 25 6.55 -8.93 -9.69
C PRO A 25 7.98 -8.46 -10.01
N PRO A 26 8.58 -8.89 -11.14
CA PRO A 26 9.97 -8.55 -11.45
C PRO A 26 10.25 -7.04 -11.43
N GLY A 27 11.30 -6.63 -10.71
CA GLY A 27 11.72 -5.24 -10.59
C GLY A 27 10.88 -4.38 -9.63
N TRP A 28 9.88 -4.96 -8.97
CA TRP A 28 9.10 -4.24 -7.96
C TRP A 28 9.81 -4.23 -6.61
N GLU A 29 9.68 -3.10 -5.92
CA GLU A 29 10.09 -2.95 -4.54
C GLU A 29 8.86 -3.17 -3.64
N MET A 30 8.90 -4.20 -2.79
CA MET A 30 7.83 -4.47 -1.85
C MET A 30 8.08 -3.71 -0.55
N VAL A 31 7.22 -2.72 -0.28
CA VAL A 31 7.42 -1.73 0.80
C VAL A 31 6.78 -2.18 2.11
N GLY A 32 5.72 -3.00 2.05
CA GLY A 32 4.99 -3.45 3.23
C GLY A 32 3.54 -3.72 2.92
N THR A 33 2.63 -3.31 3.78
CA THR A 33 1.18 -3.49 3.58
C THR A 33 0.46 -2.15 3.53
N ILE A 34 -0.69 -2.16 2.84
CA ILE A 34 -1.59 -1.02 2.76
C ILE A 34 -3.02 -1.47 3.00
N GLN A 35 -3.75 -0.68 3.77
CA GLN A 35 -5.19 -0.77 3.94
C GLN A 35 -5.87 0.42 3.27
N ARG A 36 -6.87 0.12 2.44
CA ARG A 36 -7.76 1.07 1.79
C ARG A 36 -9.20 0.72 2.12
N GLY A 37 -9.82 1.46 3.04
CA GLY A 37 -11.14 1.12 3.53
C GLY A 37 -11.13 -0.27 4.19
N LEU A 38 -11.87 -1.22 3.61
CA LEU A 38 -11.95 -2.61 4.10
C LEU A 38 -10.97 -3.56 3.39
N GLU A 39 -10.28 -3.12 2.34
CA GLU A 39 -9.31 -3.94 1.64
C GLU A 39 -7.91 -3.78 2.24
N ILE A 40 -7.21 -4.89 2.45
CA ILE A 40 -5.79 -4.92 2.82
C ILE A 40 -5.02 -5.66 1.73
N GLY A 41 -3.86 -5.13 1.35
CA GLY A 41 -3.01 -5.74 0.34
C GLY A 41 -1.54 -5.45 0.58
N ALA A 42 -0.71 -6.05 -0.27
CA ALA A 42 0.71 -5.74 -0.31
C ALA A 42 0.91 -4.36 -0.97
N LEU A 43 1.75 -3.52 -0.36
CA LEU A 43 2.18 -2.26 -0.95
C LEU A 43 3.45 -2.50 -1.75
N GLY A 44 3.38 -2.29 -3.05
CA GLY A 44 4.52 -2.36 -3.96
C GLY A 44 4.78 -1.04 -4.66
N LYS A 45 6.03 -0.78 -5.03
CA LYS A 45 6.44 0.31 -5.90
C LYS A 45 7.00 -0.28 -7.19
N SER A 46 6.42 0.13 -8.31
CA SER A 46 6.85 -0.35 -9.62
C SER A 46 8.23 0.22 -10.01
N PRO A 47 8.90 -0.35 -11.02
CA PRO A 47 10.15 0.21 -11.56
C PRO A 47 10.02 1.68 -12.01
N ALA A 48 8.81 2.10 -12.40
CA ALA A 48 8.51 3.49 -12.78
C ALA A 48 8.27 4.42 -11.58
N GLY A 49 8.41 3.92 -10.35
CA GLY A 49 8.22 4.68 -9.12
C GLY A 49 6.76 4.82 -8.68
N ILE A 50 5.82 4.08 -9.29
CA ILE A 50 4.39 4.16 -8.98
C ILE A 50 4.04 3.16 -7.88
N TYR A 51 3.44 3.66 -6.80
CA TYR A 51 2.90 2.81 -5.75
C TYR A 51 1.58 2.17 -6.17
N ALA A 52 1.44 0.87 -5.90
CA ALA A 52 0.24 0.09 -6.15
C ALA A 52 -0.04 -0.89 -5.01
N GLN A 53 -1.31 -1.26 -4.86
CA GLN A 53 -1.75 -2.37 -4.03
C GLN A 53 -1.74 -3.65 -4.86
N ILE A 54 -1.19 -4.72 -4.30
CA ILE A 54 -1.09 -6.04 -4.93
C ILE A 54 -1.83 -7.08 -4.08
N ASN A 55 -2.74 -7.83 -4.72
CA ASN A 55 -3.49 -8.91 -4.11
C ASN A 55 -3.56 -10.11 -5.05
N ALA A 56 -2.91 -11.23 -4.70
CA ALA A 56 -2.95 -12.50 -5.43
C ALA A 56 -2.73 -12.46 -6.97
N GLY A 57 -2.16 -11.37 -7.50
CA GLY A 57 -1.94 -11.17 -8.95
C GLY A 57 -2.68 -9.95 -9.53
N ASP A 58 -3.66 -9.40 -8.82
CA ASP A 58 -4.26 -8.10 -9.16
C ASP A 58 -3.32 -6.97 -8.70
N VAL A 59 -3.15 -5.97 -9.57
CA VAL A 59 -2.29 -4.81 -9.35
C VAL A 59 -3.12 -3.56 -9.60
N ARG A 60 -3.32 -2.77 -8.54
CA ARG A 60 -4.10 -1.53 -8.60
C ARG A 60 -3.24 -0.34 -8.22
N SER A 61 -3.04 0.57 -9.17
CA SER A 61 -2.36 1.85 -8.91
C SER A 61 -3.08 2.65 -7.82
N LEU A 62 -2.30 3.27 -6.95
CA LEU A 62 -2.81 4.09 -5.87
C LEU A 62 -2.71 5.58 -6.19
N ASP A 63 -3.45 6.39 -5.43
CA ASP A 63 -3.19 7.83 -5.39
C ASP A 63 -1.83 8.08 -4.70
N GLN A 64 -0.87 8.60 -5.46
CA GLN A 64 0.51 8.77 -5.02
C GLN A 64 0.64 9.81 -3.88
N ARG A 65 -0.25 10.81 -3.84
CA ARG A 65 -0.24 11.81 -2.76
C ARG A 65 -0.70 11.19 -1.45
N LYS A 66 -1.76 10.37 -1.51
CA LYS A 66 -2.31 9.69 -0.32
C LYS A 66 -1.36 8.65 0.24
N VAL A 67 -0.69 7.88 -0.63
CA VAL A 67 0.28 6.87 -0.17
C VAL A 67 1.51 7.54 0.44
N GLY A 68 1.99 8.64 -0.15
CA GLY A 68 3.11 9.41 0.39
C GLY A 68 2.81 9.95 1.79
N ALA A 69 1.63 10.54 1.99
CA ALA A 69 1.18 11.01 3.30
C ALA A 69 1.05 9.85 4.32
N ALA A 70 0.57 8.70 3.89
CA ALA A 70 0.43 7.52 4.75
C ALA A 70 1.79 6.92 5.15
N ILE A 71 2.75 6.84 4.24
CA ILE A 71 4.13 6.41 4.53
C ILE A 71 4.80 7.36 5.52
N GLN A 72 4.68 8.67 5.32
CA GLN A 72 5.23 9.67 6.24
C GLN A 72 4.63 9.54 7.64
N SER A 73 3.32 9.27 7.72
CA SER A 73 2.63 9.06 8.99
C SER A 73 3.03 7.74 9.67
N SER A 74 3.33 6.69 8.90
CA SER A 74 3.81 5.40 9.43
C SER A 74 5.21 5.49 10.03
N ASN A 75 6.05 6.41 9.53
CA ASN A 75 7.44 6.56 9.97
C ASN A 75 7.64 7.62 11.06
N ALA A 76 6.58 8.33 11.45
CA ALA A 76 6.67 9.31 12.52
C ALA A 76 6.85 8.61 13.89
N PRO A 77 7.79 9.05 14.74
CA PRO A 77 7.87 8.57 16.13
C PRO A 77 6.58 8.94 16.87
N ALA A 78 6.10 8.02 17.72
CA ALA A 78 4.88 8.16 18.51
C ALA A 78 4.92 9.38 19.46
#